data_AF-A0A1H9R7Y4-F1
#
_entry.id   AF-A0A1H9R7Y4-F1
#
_cell.length_a   1.000
_cell.length_b   1.000
_cell.length_c   1.000
_cell.angle_alpha   90.00
_cell.angle_beta   90.00
_cell.angle_gamma   90.00
#
_symmetry.space_group_name_H-M   'P 1'
#
loop_
_entity.id
_entity.type
_entity.pdbx_description
1 polymer ?
#
loop_
_entity_poly.entity_id
_entity_poly.type
_entity_poly.pdbx_seq_one_letter_code
_entity_poly.pdbx_strand_id
1 'polypeptide(L)' 'MVKVRLQGTTCEIKRMKRCIERNKRIKVISVSDAFPNKGTKKYFRQYMDVMIDPNSEKKAVNQ' A
#
# COMPACT_ATOMS: atom_id res chain seq x y z
N MET A 1 12.12 2.61 -5.20
CA MET A 1 11.33 1.90 -4.19
C MET A 1 10.73 2.93 -3.25
N VAL A 2 9.42 2.89 -3.03
CA VAL A 2 8.71 3.87 -2.20
C VAL A 2 8.22 3.17 -0.95
N LYS A 3 8.46 3.81 0.22
CA LYS A 3 7.93 3.35 1.50
C LYS A 3 6.66 4.10 1.81
N VAL A 4 5.54 3.37 1.94
CA VAL A 4 4.23 3.93 2.23
C VAL A 4 3.86 3.60 3.66
N ARG A 5 3.50 4.62 4.44
CA ARG A 5 2.92 4.45 5.77
C ARG A 5 1.40 4.55 5.65
N LEU A 6 0.70 3.44 5.90
CA LEU A 6 -0.74 3.41 6.04
C LEU A 6 -1.11 3.62 7.50
N GLN A 7 -2.06 4.50 7.77
CA GLN A 7 -2.58 4.75 9.12
C GLN A 7 -4.10 4.89 9.07
N GLY A 8 -4.77 4.29 10.05
CA GLY A 8 -6.23 4.28 10.13
C GLY A 8 -6.74 3.13 10.99
N THR A 9 -8.02 2.82 10.85
CA THR A 9 -8.56 1.57 11.40
C THR A 9 -8.04 0.36 10.62
N THR A 10 -8.06 -0.83 11.22
CA THR A 10 -7.62 -2.06 10.54
C THR A 10 -8.43 -2.36 9.27
N CYS A 11 -9.71 -2.01 9.26
CA CYS A 11 -10.58 -2.16 8.08
C CYS A 11 -10.16 -1.23 6.93
N GLU A 12 -9.90 0.04 7.23
CA GLU A 12 -9.47 1.02 6.22
C GLU A 12 -8.10 0.67 5.64
N ILE A 13 -7.16 0.27 6.50
CA ILE A 13 -5.81 -0.16 6.09
C ILE A 13 -5.91 -1.37 5.15
N LYS A 14 -6.72 -2.38 5.49
CA LYS A 14 -6.95 -3.54 4.62
C LYS A 14 -7.58 -3.14 3.28
N ARG A 15 -8.53 -2.20 3.29
CA ARG A 15 -9.18 -1.70 2.07
C ARG A 15 -8.18 -0.98 1.18
N MET A 16 -7.32 -0.14 1.77
CA MET A 16 -6.27 0.57 1.04
C MET A 16 -5.25 -0.39 0.43
N LYS A 17 -4.78 -1.40 1.20
CA LYS A 17 -3.90 -2.45 0.69
C LYS A 17 -4.48 -3.12 -0.56
N ARG A 18 -5.77 -3.50 -0.53
CA ARG A 18 -6.46 -4.08 -1.70
C ARG A 18 -6.52 -3.12 -2.89
N CYS A 19 -6.71 -1.82 -2.67
CA CYS A 19 -6.69 -0.82 -3.74
C CYS A 19 -5.32 -0.74 -4.42
N ILE A 20 -4.24 -0.81 -3.63
CA ILE A 20 -2.86 -0.80 -4.15
C ILE A 20 -2.57 -2.07 -4.94
N GLU A 21 -2.92 -3.25 -4.39
CA GLU A 21 -2.68 -4.55 -5.04
C GLU A 21 -3.45 -4.73 -6.36
N ARG A 22 -4.62 -4.08 -6.50
CA ARG A 22 -5.40 -4.10 -7.75
C ARG A 22 -4.75 -3.30 -8.88
N ASN A 23 -3.88 -2.35 -8.56
CA ASN A 23 -3.26 -1.50 -9.56
C ASN A 23 -2.07 -2.21 -10.20
N LYS A 24 -2.22 -2.62 -11.48
CA LYS A 24 -1.19 -3.32 -12.25
C LYS A 24 0.12 -2.53 -12.41
N ARG A 25 0.12 -1.22 -12.14
CA ARG A 25 1.31 -0.36 -12.19
C ARG A 25 2.17 -0.44 -10.93
N ILE A 26 1.58 -0.92 -9.82
CA ILE A 26 2.19 -0.89 -8.50
C ILE A 26 2.39 -2.33 -8.04
N LYS A 27 3.65 -2.70 -7.84
CA LYS A 27 4.02 -3.98 -7.23
C LYS A 27 4.28 -3.78 -5.75
N VAL A 28 3.48 -4.45 -4.92
CA VAL A 28 3.73 -4.55 -3.48
C VAL A 28 4.84 -5.56 -3.25
N ILE A 29 5.91 -5.14 -2.58
CA ILE A 29 7.07 -5.99 -2.28
C ILE A 29 6.93 -6.61 -0.90
N SER A 30 6.67 -5.77 0.10
CA SER A 30 6.61 -6.18 1.50
C SER A 30 5.55 -5.38 2.24
N VAL A 31 4.96 -6.02 3.25
CA VAL A 31 3.98 -5.41 4.15
C VAL A 31 4.37 -5.79 5.56
N SER A 32 4.53 -4.79 6.43
CA SER A 32 4.82 -5.02 7.85
C SER A 32 3.58 -5.48 8.61
N ASP A 33 3.76 -5.90 9.85
CA ASP A 33 2.65 -6.04 10.79
C ASP A 33 1.98 -4.70 11.09
N ALA A 34 0.77 -4.77 11.63
CA ALA A 34 0.02 -3.61 12.09
C ALA A 34 0.44 -3.26 13.52
N PHE A 35 1.03 -2.09 13.69
CA PHE A 35 1.45 -1.59 15.00
C PHE A 35 0.39 -0.65 15.58
N PRO A 36 -0.04 -0.82 16.84
CA PRO A 36 -0.96 0.11 17.48
C PRO A 36 -0.27 1.44 17.79
N ASN A 37 -0.98 2.55 17.64
CA ASN A 37 -0.48 3.86 18.07
C ASN A 37 -0.40 3.96 19.60
N LYS A 38 0.68 4.57 20.12
CA LYS A 38 0.87 4.73 21.56
C LYS A 38 -0.32 5.48 22.17
N GLY A 39 -0.95 4.90 23.19
CA GLY A 39 -2.10 5.48 23.86
C GLY A 39 -3.46 5.22 23.22
N THR A 40 -3.55 4.54 22.06
CA THR A 40 -4.86 4.18 21.46
C THR A 40 -4.85 2.77 20.86
N LYS A 41 -5.94 2.01 21.07
CA LYS A 41 -6.16 0.70 20.40
C LYS A 41 -7.00 0.82 19.12
N LYS A 42 -7.45 2.04 18.78
CA LYS A 42 -8.36 2.29 17.65
C LYS A 42 -7.61 2.44 16.33
N TYR A 43 -6.45 3.10 16.34
CA TYR A 43 -5.69 3.41 15.15
C TYR A 43 -4.40 2.61 15.09
N PHE A 44 -4.15 2.02 13.93
CA PHE A 44 -2.97 1.24 13.65
C PHE A 44 -2.14 1.93 12.57
N ARG A 45 -0.84 1.60 12.55
CA ARG A 45 0.09 1.96 11.48
C ARG A 45 0.63 0.68 10.84
N GLN A 46 0.72 0.67 9.53
CA GLN A 46 1.31 -0.41 8.76
C GLN A 46 2.23 0.19 7.70
N TYR A 47 3.37 -0.43 7.47
CA TYR A 47 4.34 0.00 6.48
C TYR A 47 4.28 -0.94 5.28
N MET A 48 4.35 -0.37 4.09
CA MET A 48 4.38 -1.12 2.83
C MET A 48 5.53 -0.62 1.99
N ASP A 49 6.29 -1.56 1.44
CA ASP A 49 7.29 -1.27 0.42
C ASP A 49 6.67 -1.55 -0.94
N VAL A 50 6.65 -0.53 -1.80
CA VAL A 50 6.08 -0.61 -3.15
C VAL A 50 7.09 -0.21 -4.22
N MET A 51 6.94 -0.83 -5.38
CA MET A 51 7.68 -0.51 -6.60
C MET A 51 6.68 -0.09 -7.66
N ILE A 52 6.98 1.02 -8.33
CA ILE A 52 6.16 1.54 -9.42
C ILE A 52 6.87 1.12 -10.71
N ASP A 53 6.15 0.40 -11.58
CA ASP A 53 6.70 -0.04 -12.86
C ASP A 53 6.55 1.08 -13.91
N PRO A 54 7.67 1.70 -14.36
CA PRO A 54 7.61 2.85 -15.26
C PRO A 54 7.15 2.49 -16.68
N ASN A 55 7.22 1.21 -17.06
CA ASN A 55 6.80 0.75 -18.40
C ASN A 55 5.30 0.46 -18.51
N SER A 56 4.54 0.57 -17.42
CA SER A 56 3.10 0.33 -17.42
C SER A 56 2.30 1.39 -18.19
N GLU A 57 2.85 2.59 -18.37
CA GLU A 57 2.23 3.68 -19.15
C GLU A 57 2.40 3.47 -20.66
N LYS A 58 3.53 2.93 -21.10
CA LYS A 58 3.83 2.68 -22.53
C LYS A 58 2.96 1.59 -23.14
N LYS A 59 2.48 0.64 -22.34
CA LYS A 59 1.58 -0.43 -22.81
C LYS A 59 0.15 0.04 -23.07
N ALA A 60 -0.28 1.15 -22.46
CA ALA A 60 -1.63 1.70 -22.65
C ALA A 60 -1.75 2.61 -23.88
N VAL A 61 -0.62 3.09 -24.42
CA VAL A 61 -0.57 4.01 -25.59
C VAL A 61 -0.39 3.25 -26.92
N ASN A 62 0.12 2.02 -26.87
CA ASN A 62 0.36 1.17 -28.04
C ASN A 62 -0.75 0.10 -28.25
N GLN A 63 -1.96 0.34 -27.75
CA GLN A 63 -3.15 -0.48 -28.00
C GLN A 63 -4.25 0.37 -28.63
#